data_AF-A0A961DHZ9-F1
#
_entry.id   AF-A0A961DHZ9-F1
#
_cell.length_a   1.000
_cell.length_b   1.000
_cell.length_c   1.000
_cell.angle_alpha   90.00
_cell.angle_beta   90.00
_cell.angle_gamma   90.00
#
_symmetry.space_group_name_H-M   'P 1'
#
loop_
_entity.id
_entity.type
_entity.pdbx_description
1 polymer ?
#
loop_
_entity_poly.entity_id
_entity_poly.type
_entity_poly.pdbx_seq_one_letter_code
_entity_poly.pdbx_strand_id
1 'polypeptide(L)'
;VIVVDEFATLTAQLPELHELFADLAARGRSLGIHLILCTQRPAASVRDGVLANCSLRVSLRVTSDADSVSVLGTADAARLPRVPSGRGLIARADGGPELVHFAISGAEDVAAVTGELRGRETSPHRPWIDPLPALVLPGDVPAATGTALAFGLLDIPEEQRRSVATFDPAVHGNLVVLGGHRSGKSGVLAALAQGSVQTVMVPPSVEGAWDAVTAMLAGLREQTEPALVLLDDADELLGRLPPDHEVPFAERLSRLAREGPRAGVTLVLTAGAVRGRLQALSALCESTLLLRMSTKQDHVLAGGDGVGYLPNLPPGGGRWQGHRVQVTRVEAPPRPEPALAAELERSPESPLIVVSPRPSAIRERLERLGPVAVLGPQPRTADAVSVEAGSTVILGDPNAWQGAWAMLAALRNTARLVFHD
;
A
#
# COMPACT_ATOMS: atom_id res chain seq x y z
N VAL A 1 -23.59 20.66 17.31
CA VAL A 1 -24.43 19.57 17.87
C VAL A 1 -24.00 18.27 17.23
N ILE A 2 -23.78 17.22 18.02
CA ILE A 2 -23.47 15.87 17.55
C ILE A 2 -24.69 15.01 17.83
N VAL A 3 -25.25 14.38 16.80
CA VAL A 3 -26.37 13.45 16.91
C VAL A 3 -25.87 12.06 16.56
N VAL A 4 -25.98 11.13 17.50
CA VAL A 4 -25.62 9.73 17.31
C VAL A 4 -26.90 8.93 17.33
N ASP A 5 -27.30 8.46 16.16
CA ASP A 5 -28.39 7.50 16.05
C ASP A 5 -27.91 6.08 16.33
N GLU A 6 -28.79 5.25 16.87
CA GLU A 6 -28.51 3.86 17.23
C GLU A 6 -27.22 3.63 18.05
N PHE A 7 -27.04 4.46 19.09
CA PHE A 7 -25.90 4.48 20.00
C PHE A 7 -25.51 3.08 20.52
N ALA A 8 -26.50 2.23 20.82
CA ALA A 8 -26.26 0.85 21.26
C ALA A 8 -25.47 0.00 20.26
N THR A 9 -25.74 0.18 18.96
CA THR A 9 -25.04 -0.58 17.92
C THR A 9 -23.63 -0.06 17.76
N LEU A 10 -23.43 1.27 17.81
CA LEU A 10 -22.12 1.89 17.71
C LEU A 10 -21.18 1.42 18.82
N THR A 11 -21.63 1.46 20.08
CA THR A 11 -20.76 1.10 21.21
C THR A 11 -20.62 -0.40 21.41
N ALA A 12 -21.52 -1.22 20.87
CA ALA A 12 -21.31 -2.67 20.81
C ALA A 12 -20.19 -3.04 19.82
N GLN A 13 -20.04 -2.29 18.72
CA GLN A 13 -18.98 -2.51 17.74
C GLN A 13 -17.64 -1.91 18.19
N LEU A 14 -17.68 -0.74 18.84
CA LEU A 14 -16.51 0.00 19.31
C LEU A 14 -16.68 0.38 20.80
N PRO A 15 -16.44 -0.58 21.73
CA PRO A 15 -16.66 -0.37 23.17
C PRO A 15 -15.88 0.81 23.78
N GLU A 16 -14.72 1.13 23.22
CA GLU A 16 -13.87 2.27 23.60
C GLU A 16 -14.58 3.62 23.46
N LEU A 17 -15.58 3.74 22.58
CA LEU A 17 -16.31 4.99 22.38
C LEU A 17 -17.16 5.37 23.60
N HIS A 18 -17.47 4.43 24.50
CA HIS A 18 -18.20 4.77 25.72
C HIS A 18 -17.49 5.83 26.55
N GLU A 19 -16.16 5.73 26.68
CA GLU A 19 -15.38 6.68 27.45
C GLU A 19 -15.38 8.05 26.78
N LEU A 20 -15.22 8.09 25.45
CA LEU A 20 -15.30 9.32 24.66
C LEU A 20 -16.66 10.03 24.84
N PHE A 21 -17.77 9.30 24.76
CA PHE A 21 -19.09 9.91 24.90
C PHE A 21 -19.39 10.38 26.32
N ALA A 22 -18.94 9.65 27.34
CA ALA A 22 -19.04 10.10 28.73
C ALA A 22 -18.24 11.39 28.96
N ASP A 23 -17.05 11.45 28.37
CA ASP A 23 -16.16 12.61 28.42
C ASP A 23 -16.78 13.85 27.75
N LEU A 24 -17.32 13.67 26.54
CA LEU A 24 -18.05 14.70 25.80
C LEU A 24 -19.31 15.14 26.54
N ALA A 25 -20.05 14.23 27.17
CA ALA A 25 -21.23 14.59 27.94
C ALA A 25 -20.86 15.44 29.17
N ALA A 26 -19.77 15.11 29.86
CA ALA A 26 -19.31 15.82 31.05
C ALA A 26 -18.70 17.19 30.74
N ARG A 27 -17.88 17.31 29.69
CA ARG A 27 -17.12 18.54 29.38
C ARG A 27 -17.60 19.32 28.16
N GLY A 28 -18.39 18.72 27.27
CA GLY A 28 -18.80 19.32 26.01
C GLY A 28 -19.53 20.66 26.16
N ARG A 29 -20.28 20.85 27.25
CA ARG A 29 -21.05 22.08 27.51
C ARG A 29 -20.18 23.34 27.53
N SER A 30 -18.98 23.29 28.14
CA SER A 30 -18.09 24.46 28.19
C SER A 30 -17.43 24.77 26.84
N LEU A 31 -17.40 23.79 25.94
CA LEU A 31 -16.83 23.88 24.59
C LEU A 31 -17.91 24.19 23.51
N GLY A 32 -19.17 24.37 23.91
CA GLY A 32 -20.29 24.55 22.96
C GLY A 32 -20.68 23.27 22.20
N ILE A 33 -20.22 22.11 22.66
CA ILE A 33 -20.55 20.80 22.09
C ILE A 33 -21.78 20.24 22.82
N HIS A 34 -22.87 20.06 22.09
CA HIS A 34 -24.10 19.42 22.58
C HIS A 34 -24.26 18.04 21.94
N LEU A 35 -24.53 17.03 22.75
CA LEU A 35 -24.66 15.64 22.34
C LEU A 35 -26.13 15.19 22.42
N ILE A 36 -26.62 14.53 21.37
CA ILE A 36 -27.91 13.85 21.33
C ILE A 36 -27.63 12.38 21.02
N LEU A 37 -28.00 11.50 21.95
CA LEU A 37 -27.81 10.05 21.83
C LEU A 37 -29.16 9.35 21.71
N CYS A 38 -29.38 8.64 20.61
CA CYS A 38 -30.59 7.87 20.36
C CYS A 38 -30.31 6.39 20.47
N THR A 39 -31.20 5.62 21.10
CA THR A 39 -31.08 4.17 21.23
C THR A 39 -32.45 3.55 21.44
N GLN A 40 -32.64 2.33 20.93
CA GLN A 40 -33.85 1.54 21.16
C GLN A 40 -33.79 0.74 22.47
N ARG A 41 -32.59 0.51 23.02
CA ARG A 41 -32.36 -0.33 24.21
C ARG A 41 -31.47 0.38 25.24
N PRO A 42 -31.96 1.48 25.86
CA PRO A 42 -31.15 2.32 26.74
C PRO A 42 -30.59 1.56 27.95
N ALA A 43 -31.34 0.61 28.53
CA ALA A 43 -30.88 -0.13 29.71
C ALA A 43 -29.63 -1.00 29.43
N ALA A 44 -29.46 -1.45 28.19
CA ALA A 44 -28.34 -2.30 27.81
C ALA A 44 -27.12 -1.51 27.31
N SER A 45 -27.32 -0.27 26.83
CA SER A 45 -26.27 0.47 26.14
C SER A 45 -25.80 1.74 26.84
N VAL A 46 -26.62 2.39 27.68
CA VAL A 46 -26.23 3.68 28.26
C VAL A 46 -25.69 3.48 29.68
N ARG A 47 -24.42 3.83 29.89
CA ARG A 47 -23.76 3.75 31.21
C ARG A 47 -24.15 4.95 32.10
N ASP A 48 -24.13 4.75 33.41
CA ASP A 48 -24.47 5.78 34.41
C ASP A 48 -23.70 7.10 34.22
N GLY A 49 -22.41 7.01 33.85
CA GLY A 49 -21.58 8.20 33.60
C GLY A 49 -22.09 9.09 32.46
N VAL A 50 -22.75 8.51 31.45
CA VAL A 50 -23.38 9.28 30.37
C VAL A 50 -24.71 9.87 30.86
N LEU A 51 -25.56 9.06 31.50
CA LEU A 51 -26.88 9.49 32.01
C LEU A 51 -26.79 10.60 33.06
N ALA A 52 -25.77 10.57 33.91
CA ALA A 52 -25.50 11.59 34.93
C ALA A 52 -25.25 12.98 34.31
N ASN A 53 -24.76 13.03 33.07
CA ASN A 53 -24.46 14.27 32.35
C ASN A 53 -25.57 14.65 31.33
N CYS A 54 -26.63 13.85 31.22
CA CYS A 54 -27.79 14.14 30.39
C CYS A 54 -28.80 15.03 31.15
N SER A 55 -28.74 16.34 30.89
CA SER A 55 -29.66 17.34 31.47
C SER A 55 -31.09 17.27 30.93
N LEU A 56 -31.27 16.65 29.76
CA LEU A 56 -32.56 16.41 29.11
C LEU A 56 -32.64 14.95 28.71
N ARG A 57 -33.74 14.29 29.08
CA ARG A 57 -34.00 12.89 28.75
C ARG A 57 -35.35 12.81 28.07
N VAL A 58 -35.36 12.18 26.90
CA VAL A 58 -36.57 12.00 26.10
C VAL A 58 -36.79 10.52 25.90
N SER A 59 -38.00 10.05 26.20
CA SER A 59 -38.40 8.68 25.90
C SER A 59 -39.70 8.70 25.10
N LEU A 60 -39.63 8.20 23.87
CA LEU A 60 -40.82 7.77 23.14
C LEU A 60 -41.31 6.44 23.74
N ARG A 61 -42.39 5.87 23.20
CA ARG A 61 -42.86 4.57 23.63
C ARG A 61 -41.74 3.52 23.53
N VAL A 62 -41.38 2.92 24.67
CA VAL A 62 -40.49 1.75 24.77
C VAL A 62 -41.29 0.47 24.99
N THR A 63 -40.66 -0.69 24.79
CA THR A 63 -41.33 -1.99 24.92
C THR A 63 -41.26 -2.58 26.32
N SER A 64 -40.31 -2.14 27.14
CA SER A 64 -40.07 -2.67 28.48
C SER A 64 -40.09 -1.57 29.55
N ASP A 65 -40.59 -1.91 30.73
CA ASP A 65 -40.55 -1.03 31.91
C ASP A 65 -39.09 -0.70 32.29
N ALA A 66 -38.16 -1.64 32.10
CA ALA A 66 -36.74 -1.46 32.40
C ALA A 66 -36.08 -0.36 31.55
N ASP A 67 -36.40 -0.29 30.25
CA ASP A 67 -35.89 0.78 29.37
C ASP A 67 -36.48 2.16 29.71
N SER A 68 -37.74 2.18 30.16
CA SER A 68 -38.37 3.41 30.63
C SER A 68 -37.70 3.90 31.93
N VAL A 69 -37.48 2.99 32.88
CA VAL A 69 -36.88 3.29 34.17
C VAL A 69 -35.43 3.72 34.02
N SER A 70 -34.64 3.10 33.15
CA SER A 70 -33.24 3.47 32.96
C SER A 70 -33.05 4.90 32.44
N VAL A 71 -34.00 5.41 31.63
CA VAL A 71 -33.96 6.77 31.09
C VAL A 71 -34.66 7.77 32.02
N LEU A 72 -35.90 7.49 32.41
CA LEU A 72 -36.79 8.45 33.09
C LEU A 72 -36.90 8.24 34.60
N GLY A 73 -36.46 7.10 35.12
CA GLY A 73 -36.70 6.69 36.50
C GLY A 73 -38.12 6.15 36.77
N THR A 74 -39.00 6.15 35.78
CA THR A 74 -40.38 5.63 35.89
C THR A 74 -40.71 4.67 34.74
N ALA A 75 -41.76 3.87 34.89
CA ALA A 75 -42.23 2.94 33.86
C ALA A 75 -43.21 3.57 32.85
N ASP A 76 -43.41 4.89 32.89
CA ASP A 76 -44.51 5.55 32.19
C ASP A 76 -44.36 5.52 30.66
N ALA A 77 -43.12 5.53 30.15
CA ALA A 77 -42.90 5.48 28.70
C ALA A 77 -43.31 4.13 28.09
N ALA A 78 -43.19 3.03 28.83
CA ALA A 78 -43.64 1.71 28.39
C ALA A 78 -45.18 1.63 28.28
N ARG A 79 -45.89 2.49 29.02
CA ARG A 79 -47.34 2.55 29.09
C ARG A 79 -47.96 3.50 28.07
N LEU A 80 -47.14 4.28 27.35
CA LEU A 80 -47.63 5.19 26.31
C LEU A 80 -48.41 4.43 25.23
N PRO A 81 -49.58 4.94 24.78
CA PRO A 81 -50.33 4.29 23.73
C PRO A 81 -49.56 4.32 22.41
N ARG A 82 -49.77 3.31 21.56
CA ARG A 82 -49.12 3.21 20.24
C ARG A 82 -49.58 4.30 19.27
N VAL A 83 -50.82 4.77 19.42
CA VAL A 83 -51.47 5.74 18.54
C VAL A 83 -52.06 6.86 19.39
N PRO A 84 -51.94 8.13 18.95
CA PRO A 84 -51.14 8.60 17.80
C PRO A 84 -49.63 8.43 18.03
N SER A 85 -48.87 8.27 16.94
CA SER A 85 -47.40 8.31 16.99
C SER A 85 -46.91 9.69 17.42
N GLY A 86 -45.71 9.74 18.00
CA GLY A 86 -45.11 10.98 18.50
C GLY A 86 -45.43 11.31 19.95
N ARG A 87 -46.18 10.48 20.69
CA ARG A 87 -46.26 10.63 22.15
C ARG A 87 -44.94 10.22 22.81
N GLY A 88 -44.50 11.02 23.76
CA GLY A 88 -43.31 10.75 24.55
C GLY A 88 -43.35 11.47 25.88
N LEU A 89 -42.34 11.21 26.69
CA LEU A 89 -42.11 11.86 27.97
C LEU A 89 -40.78 12.60 27.91
N ILE A 90 -40.74 13.80 28.48
CA ILE A 90 -39.52 14.59 28.67
C ILE A 90 -39.26 14.75 30.15
N ALA A 91 -38.07 14.36 30.59
CA ALA A 91 -37.56 14.64 31.93
C ALA A 91 -36.38 15.62 31.84
N ARG A 92 -36.43 16.68 32.63
CA ARG A 92 -35.32 17.62 32.84
C ARG A 92 -34.58 17.22 34.12
N ALA A 93 -33.32 17.64 34.28
CA ALA A 93 -32.45 17.25 35.41
C ALA A 93 -33.13 17.27 36.79
N ASP A 94 -34.00 18.26 37.05
CA ASP A 94 -34.63 18.48 38.36
C ASP A 94 -36.16 18.28 38.34
N GLY A 95 -36.72 17.64 37.30
CA GLY A 95 -38.16 17.52 37.10
C GLY A 95 -38.63 16.09 36.81
N GLY A 96 -39.88 15.79 37.17
CA GLY A 96 -40.54 14.55 36.77
C GLY A 96 -40.83 14.50 35.25
N PRO A 97 -41.13 13.31 34.70
CA PRO A 97 -41.43 13.17 33.28
C PRO A 97 -42.75 13.87 32.91
N GLU A 98 -42.70 14.76 31.93
CA GLU A 98 -43.85 15.49 31.37
C GLU A 98 -44.30 14.83 30.05
N LEU A 99 -45.60 14.58 29.92
CA LEU A 99 -46.18 14.04 28.69
C LEU A 99 -46.17 15.11 27.59
N VAL A 100 -45.64 14.75 26.43
CA VAL A 100 -45.60 15.59 25.25
C VAL A 100 -46.06 14.83 24.01
N HIS A 101 -46.48 15.59 23.00
CA HIS A 101 -46.72 15.07 21.65
C HIS A 101 -45.78 15.80 20.68
N PHE A 102 -44.78 15.08 20.19
CA PHE A 102 -43.83 15.57 19.20
C PHE A 102 -44.49 15.73 17.83
N ALA A 103 -44.21 16.85 17.18
CA ALA A 103 -44.55 17.05 15.78
C ALA A 103 -43.81 16.02 14.91
N ILE A 104 -44.49 15.54 13.87
CA ILE A 104 -43.91 14.63 12.89
C ILE A 104 -43.48 15.48 11.70
N SER A 105 -42.20 15.43 11.37
CA SER A 105 -41.63 16.07 10.18
C SER A 105 -41.41 15.05 9.06
N GLY A 106 -41.78 15.41 7.83
CA GLY A 106 -41.56 14.62 6.63
C GLY A 106 -40.44 15.16 5.74
N ALA A 107 -40.21 14.48 4.61
CA ALA A 107 -39.21 14.90 3.62
C ALA A 107 -39.52 16.28 3.02
N GLU A 108 -40.81 16.65 2.91
CA GLU A 108 -41.25 17.96 2.42
C GLU A 108 -40.85 19.10 3.37
N ASP A 109 -41.02 18.91 4.68
CA ASP A 109 -40.60 19.91 5.69
C ASP A 109 -39.08 20.13 5.63
N VAL A 110 -38.31 19.05 5.50
CA VAL A 110 -36.85 19.10 5.35
C VAL A 110 -36.46 19.82 4.05
N ALA A 111 -37.15 19.53 2.94
CA ALA A 111 -36.90 20.19 1.66
C ALA A 111 -37.22 21.70 1.72
N ALA A 112 -38.31 22.09 2.38
CA ALA A 112 -38.68 23.49 2.57
C ALA A 112 -37.61 24.25 3.38
N VAL A 113 -37.22 23.73 4.55
CA VAL A 113 -36.20 24.35 5.40
C VAL A 113 -34.84 24.42 4.70
N THR A 114 -34.43 23.34 4.03
CA THR A 114 -33.14 23.35 3.29
C THR A 114 -33.17 24.31 2.11
N GLY A 115 -34.31 24.46 1.41
CA GLY A 115 -34.51 25.45 0.36
C GLY A 115 -34.31 26.89 0.85
N GLU A 116 -34.86 27.24 2.02
CA GLU A 116 -34.71 28.57 2.64
C GLU A 116 -33.27 28.87 3.12
N LEU A 117 -32.52 27.83 3.44
CA LEU A 117 -31.12 27.94 3.89
C LEU A 117 -30.13 27.99 2.71
N ARG A 118 -30.52 27.52 1.52
CA ARG A 118 -29.69 27.60 0.31
C ARG A 118 -29.44 29.07 -0.05
N GLY A 119 -28.16 29.45 -0.19
CA GLY A 119 -27.75 30.82 -0.52
C GLY A 119 -27.36 31.70 0.67
N ARG A 120 -27.48 31.20 1.91
CA ARG A 120 -26.85 31.85 3.07
C ARG A 120 -25.35 31.57 3.04
N GLU A 121 -24.51 32.61 3.11
CA GLU A 121 -23.04 32.52 3.16
C GLU A 121 -22.51 32.05 4.52
N THR A 122 -22.97 30.89 4.97
CA THR A 122 -22.41 30.23 6.15
C THR A 122 -22.06 28.80 5.77
N SER A 123 -20.81 28.58 5.35
CA SER A 123 -20.23 27.24 5.29
C SER A 123 -19.70 26.90 6.67
N PRO A 124 -20.40 26.10 7.49
CA PRO A 124 -19.86 25.69 8.78
C PRO A 124 -18.55 24.93 8.57
N HIS A 125 -17.66 25.00 9.56
CA HIS A 125 -16.48 24.15 9.60
C HIS A 125 -16.91 22.68 9.46
N ARG A 126 -16.37 21.96 8.48
CA ARG A 126 -16.64 20.53 8.27
C ARG A 126 -15.61 19.72 9.06
N PRO A 127 -15.95 19.17 10.24
CA PRO A 127 -15.00 18.37 11.02
C PRO A 127 -14.63 17.06 10.32
N TRP A 128 -15.50 16.58 9.42
CA TRP A 128 -15.25 15.41 8.58
C TRP A 128 -14.91 15.85 7.17
N ILE A 129 -13.68 15.60 6.77
CA ILE A 129 -13.27 15.70 5.37
C ILE A 129 -13.78 14.47 4.61
N ASP A 130 -14.01 14.64 3.32
CA ASP A 130 -14.42 13.52 2.48
C ASP A 130 -13.31 12.44 2.51
N PRO A 131 -13.64 11.15 2.37
CA PRO A 131 -12.64 10.09 2.33
C PRO A 131 -11.74 10.24 1.10
N LEU A 132 -10.52 9.67 1.14
CA LEU A 132 -9.62 9.68 -0.02
C LEU A 132 -10.32 9.14 -1.28
N PRO A 133 -10.15 9.80 -2.44
CA PRO A 133 -10.73 9.33 -3.69
C PRO A 133 -10.15 7.96 -4.07
N ALA A 134 -10.92 7.13 -4.77
CA ALA A 134 -10.45 5.80 -5.16
C ALA A 134 -9.38 5.82 -6.27
N LEU A 135 -9.31 6.92 -7.02
CA LEU A 135 -8.33 7.18 -8.06
C LEU A 135 -7.74 8.57 -7.82
N VAL A 136 -6.41 8.62 -7.75
CA VAL A 136 -5.62 9.86 -7.67
C VAL A 136 -4.74 9.90 -8.91
N LEU A 137 -4.82 10.95 -9.71
CA LEU A 137 -3.99 11.17 -10.88
C LEU A 137 -2.80 12.09 -10.54
N PRO A 138 -1.72 12.10 -11.34
CA PRO A 138 -0.56 12.95 -11.06
C PRO A 138 -0.90 14.43 -10.92
N GLY A 139 -1.90 14.93 -11.67
CA GLY A 139 -2.38 16.31 -11.56
C GLY A 139 -3.14 16.63 -10.27
N ASP A 140 -3.59 15.62 -9.51
CA ASP A 140 -4.28 15.80 -8.23
C ASP A 140 -3.31 15.94 -7.05
N VAL A 141 -2.03 15.64 -7.27
CA VAL A 141 -1.00 15.65 -6.24
C VAL A 141 -0.05 16.82 -6.49
N PRO A 142 -0.08 17.85 -5.62
CA PRO A 142 0.90 18.92 -5.67
C PRO A 142 2.33 18.37 -5.65
N ALA A 143 3.22 18.97 -6.44
CA ALA A 143 4.62 18.62 -6.43
C ALA A 143 5.21 18.81 -5.01
N ALA A 144 5.99 17.85 -4.56
CA ALA A 144 6.77 18.00 -3.34
C ALA A 144 7.86 19.05 -3.53
N THR A 145 8.33 19.62 -2.42
CA THR A 145 9.45 20.57 -2.40
C THR A 145 10.73 19.87 -1.95
N GLY A 146 11.87 20.29 -2.48
CA GLY A 146 13.18 19.72 -2.11
C GLY A 146 13.41 18.31 -2.68
N THR A 147 13.94 17.42 -1.85
CA THR A 147 14.33 16.04 -2.19
C THR A 147 13.21 15.02 -1.98
N ALA A 148 12.09 15.44 -1.37
CA ALA A 148 10.96 14.58 -1.10
C ALA A 148 10.21 14.25 -2.39
N LEU A 149 9.79 12.99 -2.53
CA LEU A 149 9.04 12.50 -3.67
C LEU A 149 7.55 12.42 -3.33
N ALA A 150 6.73 13.23 -3.98
CA ALA A 150 5.28 13.11 -3.87
C ALA A 150 4.79 11.85 -4.60
N PHE A 151 4.04 10.98 -3.91
CA PHE A 151 3.56 9.73 -4.48
C PHE A 151 2.06 9.48 -4.30
N GLY A 152 1.33 10.35 -3.58
CA GLY A 152 -0.11 10.17 -3.35
C GLY A 152 -0.73 11.21 -2.44
N LEU A 153 -1.91 10.89 -1.91
CA LEU A 153 -2.62 11.68 -0.91
C LEU A 153 -2.74 10.93 0.41
N LEU A 154 -2.49 11.63 1.51
CA LEU A 154 -2.67 11.21 2.89
C LEU A 154 -3.96 11.79 3.47
N ASP A 155 -4.63 11.02 4.30
CA ASP A 155 -5.73 11.47 5.14
C ASP A 155 -5.26 11.44 6.60
N ILE A 156 -5.26 12.61 7.25
CA ILE A 156 -4.81 12.81 8.63
C ILE A 156 -6.02 13.28 9.46
N PRO A 157 -6.82 12.34 10.01
CA PRO A 157 -8.07 12.65 10.69
C PRO A 157 -7.90 13.55 11.91
N GLU A 158 -6.80 13.39 12.65
CA GLU A 158 -6.49 14.14 13.87
C GLU A 158 -6.34 15.64 13.59
N GLU A 159 -5.89 15.98 12.39
CA GLU A 159 -5.70 17.34 11.91
C GLU A 159 -6.82 17.80 10.96
N GLN A 160 -7.81 16.94 10.71
CA GLN A 160 -8.97 17.21 9.85
C GLN A 160 -8.55 17.70 8.45
N ARG A 161 -7.45 17.15 7.91
CA ARG A 161 -6.91 17.56 6.62
C ARG A 161 -6.40 16.39 5.78
N ARG A 162 -6.36 16.62 4.47
CA ARG A 162 -5.58 15.81 3.54
C ARG A 162 -4.23 16.47 3.29
N SER A 163 -3.19 15.67 3.15
CA SER A 163 -1.84 16.13 2.83
C SER A 163 -1.29 15.36 1.62
N VAL A 164 -0.19 15.84 1.06
CA VAL A 164 0.56 15.08 0.05
C VAL A 164 1.34 13.97 0.74
N ALA A 165 1.21 12.75 0.24
CA ALA A 165 2.06 11.63 0.64
C ALA A 165 3.44 11.80 0.02
N THR A 166 4.45 11.98 0.87
CA THR A 166 5.83 12.20 0.45
C THR A 166 6.77 11.14 0.98
N PHE A 167 7.72 10.72 0.15
CA PHE A 167 8.83 9.86 0.51
C PHE A 167 10.14 10.62 0.26
N ASP A 168 10.82 11.02 1.33
CA ASP A 168 12.18 11.56 1.28
C ASP A 168 13.19 10.44 1.61
N PRO A 169 14.03 10.01 0.65
CA PRO A 169 14.99 8.93 0.87
C PRO A 169 16.01 9.21 1.98
N ALA A 170 16.37 10.48 2.20
CA ALA A 170 17.34 10.87 3.23
C ALA A 170 16.75 10.80 4.64
N VAL A 171 15.44 10.99 4.77
CA VAL A 171 14.72 10.96 6.06
C VAL A 171 14.18 9.55 6.36
N HIS A 172 13.62 8.91 5.34
CA HIS A 172 12.84 7.68 5.50
C HIS A 172 13.65 6.41 5.29
N GLY A 173 14.88 6.51 4.78
CA GLY A 173 15.75 5.36 4.51
C GLY A 173 15.17 4.42 3.47
N ASN A 174 15.55 3.14 3.56
CA ASN A 174 15.05 2.11 2.66
C ASN A 174 13.56 1.87 2.92
N LEU A 175 12.83 1.58 1.84
CA LEU A 175 11.38 1.42 1.86
C LEU A 175 10.99 0.02 1.42
N VAL A 176 10.16 -0.64 2.23
CA VAL A 176 9.45 -1.85 1.81
C VAL A 176 7.96 -1.56 1.58
N VAL A 177 7.46 -1.95 0.41
CA VAL A 177 6.05 -1.84 0.02
C VAL A 177 5.41 -3.22 0.08
N LEU A 178 4.53 -3.43 1.05
CA LEU A 178 3.87 -4.71 1.28
C LEU A 178 2.43 -4.66 0.77
N GLY A 179 2.01 -5.64 -0.01
CA GLY A 179 0.63 -5.67 -0.50
C GLY A 179 0.23 -6.96 -1.20
N GLY A 180 -1.03 -7.35 -1.06
CA GLY A 180 -1.58 -8.51 -1.75
C GLY A 180 -1.63 -8.37 -3.27
N HIS A 181 -2.15 -9.38 -3.95
CA HIS A 181 -2.27 -9.38 -5.40
C HIS A 181 -3.14 -8.21 -5.89
N ARG A 182 -2.69 -7.51 -6.95
CA ARG A 182 -3.36 -6.31 -7.53
C ARG A 182 -3.65 -5.20 -6.49
N SER A 183 -2.82 -5.08 -5.45
CA SER A 183 -2.92 -4.00 -4.45
C SER A 183 -2.36 -2.67 -4.93
N GLY A 184 -1.57 -2.67 -6.01
CA GLY A 184 -0.95 -1.46 -6.57
C GLY A 184 0.56 -1.33 -6.33
N LYS A 185 1.25 -2.39 -5.88
CA LYS A 185 2.70 -2.40 -5.62
C LYS A 185 3.55 -1.77 -6.74
N SER A 186 3.44 -2.27 -7.96
CA SER A 186 4.14 -1.72 -9.12
C SER A 186 3.75 -0.26 -9.42
N GLY A 187 2.52 0.14 -9.06
CA GLY A 187 2.06 1.52 -9.17
C GLY A 187 2.76 2.46 -8.19
N VAL A 188 3.16 1.96 -7.01
CA VAL A 188 3.99 2.73 -6.07
C VAL A 188 5.36 3.01 -6.66
N LEU A 189 6.02 1.99 -7.22
CA LEU A 189 7.32 2.17 -7.88
C LEU A 189 7.21 3.16 -9.04
N ALA A 190 6.16 3.04 -9.86
CA ALA A 190 5.91 3.98 -10.95
C ALA A 190 5.68 5.41 -10.45
N ALA A 191 4.96 5.60 -9.34
CA ALA A 191 4.75 6.91 -8.73
C ALA A 191 6.05 7.52 -8.19
N LEU A 192 6.88 6.73 -7.49
CA LEU A 192 8.19 7.18 -7.01
C LEU A 192 9.16 7.49 -8.15
N ALA A 193 9.09 6.74 -9.25
CA ALA A 193 9.90 6.97 -10.45
C ALA A 193 9.56 8.25 -11.22
N GLN A 194 8.41 8.90 -10.95
CA GLN A 194 8.12 10.25 -11.47
C GLN A 194 8.83 11.36 -10.69
N GLY A 195 9.50 11.01 -9.59
CA GLY A 195 10.25 11.94 -8.77
C GLY A 195 11.46 12.55 -9.48
N SER A 196 12.03 13.60 -8.88
CA SER A 196 13.23 14.27 -9.38
C SER A 196 14.54 13.52 -9.08
N VAL A 197 14.47 12.42 -8.31
CA VAL A 197 15.63 11.60 -7.92
C VAL A 197 15.92 10.58 -9.02
N GLN A 198 17.19 10.34 -9.32
CA GLN A 198 17.58 9.32 -10.31
C GLN A 198 17.05 7.95 -9.89
N THR A 199 16.36 7.24 -10.78
CA THR A 199 15.81 5.91 -10.46
C THR A 199 16.43 4.83 -11.32
N VAL A 200 16.83 3.73 -10.68
CA VAL A 200 17.27 2.49 -11.33
C VAL A 200 16.20 1.43 -11.09
N MET A 201 15.43 1.13 -12.13
CA MET A 201 14.47 0.03 -12.12
C MET A 201 15.22 -1.29 -12.27
N VAL A 202 15.15 -2.15 -11.26
CA VAL A 202 15.74 -3.49 -11.33
C VAL A 202 14.94 -4.35 -12.31
N PRO A 203 15.57 -4.97 -13.32
CA PRO A 203 14.86 -5.84 -14.26
C PRO A 203 14.17 -7.01 -13.56
N PRO A 204 13.03 -7.51 -14.08
CA PRO A 204 12.29 -8.62 -13.48
C PRO A 204 12.89 -10.01 -13.80
N SER A 205 13.91 -10.08 -14.66
CA SER A 205 14.68 -11.30 -14.90
C SER A 205 15.70 -11.51 -13.79
N VAL A 206 16.05 -12.77 -13.52
CA VAL A 206 17.00 -13.13 -12.47
C VAL A 206 18.38 -12.54 -12.78
N GLU A 207 18.85 -12.71 -14.02
CA GLU A 207 20.14 -12.22 -14.50
C GLU A 207 20.18 -10.70 -14.49
N GLY A 208 19.15 -10.07 -15.05
CA GLY A 208 19.08 -8.61 -15.13
C GLY A 208 19.02 -7.98 -13.73
N ALA A 209 18.33 -8.61 -12.79
CA ALA A 209 18.32 -8.16 -11.40
C ALA A 209 19.69 -8.33 -10.74
N TRP A 210 20.34 -9.47 -10.97
CA TRP A 210 21.69 -9.73 -10.46
C TRP A 210 22.70 -8.70 -10.96
N ASP A 211 22.69 -8.43 -12.26
CA ASP A 211 23.60 -7.50 -12.91
C ASP A 211 23.33 -6.07 -12.46
N ALA A 212 22.06 -5.64 -12.42
CA ALA A 212 21.70 -4.30 -11.95
C ALA A 212 22.12 -4.05 -10.49
N VAL A 213 21.87 -5.00 -9.59
CA VAL A 213 22.26 -4.89 -8.17
C VAL A 213 23.79 -4.93 -8.03
N THR A 214 24.47 -5.78 -8.80
CA THR A 214 25.94 -5.88 -8.76
C THR A 214 26.60 -4.61 -9.30
N ALA A 215 26.10 -4.06 -10.40
CA ALA A 215 26.57 -2.81 -10.97
C ALA A 215 26.36 -1.65 -9.99
N MET A 216 25.19 -1.58 -9.34
CA MET A 216 24.94 -0.56 -8.32
C MET A 216 25.90 -0.68 -7.13
N LEU A 217 26.15 -1.89 -6.63
CA LEU A 217 27.11 -2.14 -5.55
C LEU A 217 28.55 -1.74 -5.92
N ALA A 218 28.96 -2.01 -7.17
CA ALA A 218 30.28 -1.63 -7.66
C ALA A 218 30.42 -0.11 -7.78
N GLY A 219 29.36 0.57 -8.23
CA GLY A 219 29.32 2.02 -8.45
C GLY A 219 29.11 2.86 -7.18
N LEU A 220 28.81 2.27 -6.01
CA LEU A 220 28.50 3.05 -4.79
C LEU A 220 29.55 4.11 -4.43
N ARG A 221 30.84 3.85 -4.68
CA ARG A 221 31.92 4.80 -4.36
C ARG A 221 32.00 5.99 -5.30
N GLU A 222 31.48 5.82 -6.51
CA GLU A 222 31.51 6.81 -7.58
C GLU A 222 30.19 7.58 -7.69
N GLN A 223 29.18 7.23 -6.88
CA GLN A 223 27.91 7.93 -6.87
C GLN A 223 28.06 9.35 -6.33
N THR A 224 27.64 10.31 -7.14
CA THR A 224 27.65 11.73 -6.82
C THR A 224 26.25 12.28 -6.56
N GLU A 225 25.23 11.65 -7.14
CA GLU A 225 23.84 12.08 -7.06
C GLU A 225 22.99 11.04 -6.31
N PRO A 226 21.95 11.46 -5.56
CA PRO A 226 21.04 10.54 -4.91
C PRO A 226 20.32 9.65 -5.93
N ALA A 227 20.21 8.35 -5.62
CA ALA A 227 19.55 7.39 -6.49
C ALA A 227 18.61 6.45 -5.73
N LEU A 228 17.49 6.12 -6.37
CA LEU A 228 16.56 5.08 -5.92
C LEU A 228 16.75 3.80 -6.70
N VAL A 229 16.94 2.68 -6.00
CA VAL A 229 16.93 1.34 -6.61
C VAL A 229 15.56 0.73 -6.37
N LEU A 230 14.80 0.52 -7.44
CA LEU A 230 13.41 0.09 -7.39
C LEU A 230 13.31 -1.39 -7.78
N LEU A 231 13.02 -2.26 -6.81
CA LEU A 231 12.90 -3.71 -6.98
C LEU A 231 11.44 -4.13 -6.82
N ASP A 232 10.80 -4.60 -7.89
CA ASP A 232 9.42 -5.09 -7.83
C ASP A 232 9.36 -6.59 -7.50
N ASP A 233 8.33 -7.00 -6.76
CA ASP A 233 8.01 -8.38 -6.36
C ASP A 233 9.26 -9.18 -5.90
N ALA A 234 9.99 -8.62 -4.93
CA ALA A 234 11.25 -9.17 -4.42
C ALA A 234 11.12 -10.60 -3.86
N ASP A 235 9.97 -10.94 -3.27
CA ASP A 235 9.65 -12.29 -2.80
C ASP A 235 9.51 -13.29 -3.96
N GLU A 236 8.91 -12.87 -5.08
CA GLU A 236 8.81 -13.69 -6.28
C GLU A 236 10.18 -13.86 -6.95
N LEU A 237 10.97 -12.78 -7.06
CA LEU A 237 12.33 -12.84 -7.63
C LEU A 237 13.23 -13.78 -6.83
N LEU A 238 13.23 -13.67 -5.50
CA LEU A 238 14.00 -14.56 -4.62
C LEU A 238 13.53 -16.01 -4.74
N GLY A 239 12.21 -16.25 -4.85
CA GLY A 239 11.64 -17.58 -5.03
C GLY A 239 11.96 -18.23 -6.38
N ARG A 240 12.34 -17.45 -7.41
CA ARG A 240 12.76 -17.94 -8.72
C ARG A 240 14.23 -18.35 -8.78
N LEU A 241 15.06 -17.92 -7.82
CA LEU A 241 16.48 -18.22 -7.80
C LEU A 241 16.74 -19.69 -7.39
N PRO A 242 17.70 -20.37 -8.02
CA PRO A 242 18.21 -21.64 -7.50
C PRO A 242 18.78 -21.46 -6.08
N PRO A 243 18.74 -22.49 -5.21
CA PRO A 243 19.20 -22.38 -3.82
C PRO A 243 20.63 -21.84 -3.66
N ASP A 244 21.52 -22.18 -4.59
CA ASP A 244 22.93 -21.73 -4.59
C ASP A 244 23.08 -20.23 -4.91
N HIS A 245 22.09 -19.62 -5.57
CA HIS A 245 22.10 -18.22 -5.98
C HIS A 245 21.18 -17.33 -5.13
N GLU A 246 20.16 -17.91 -4.49
CA GLU A 246 19.25 -17.18 -3.58
C GLU A 246 20.03 -16.49 -2.46
N VAL A 247 20.93 -17.23 -1.77
CA VAL A 247 21.69 -16.71 -0.63
C VAL A 247 22.66 -15.60 -1.06
N PRO A 248 23.52 -15.78 -2.08
CA PRO A 248 24.40 -14.71 -2.55
C PRO A 248 23.66 -13.47 -3.07
N PHE A 249 22.46 -13.63 -3.64
CA PHE A 249 21.68 -12.48 -4.10
C PHE A 249 21.04 -11.72 -2.93
N ALA A 250 20.46 -12.43 -1.96
CA ALA A 250 19.92 -11.83 -0.75
C ALA A 250 20.99 -11.06 0.07
N GLU A 251 22.21 -11.60 0.13
CA GLU A 251 23.35 -10.90 0.74
C GLU A 251 23.75 -9.63 -0.02
N ARG A 252 23.70 -9.64 -1.36
CA ARG A 252 23.91 -8.42 -2.17
C ARG A 252 22.86 -7.36 -1.90
N LEU A 253 21.57 -7.73 -1.87
CA LEU A 253 20.49 -6.80 -1.52
C LEU A 253 20.66 -6.25 -0.11
N SER A 254 21.03 -7.10 0.85
CA SER A 254 21.28 -6.68 2.23
C SER A 254 22.48 -5.73 2.33
N ARG A 255 23.53 -5.99 1.56
CA ARG A 255 24.70 -5.12 1.46
C ARG A 255 24.33 -3.78 0.84
N LEU A 256 23.54 -3.77 -0.23
CA LEU A 256 23.04 -2.55 -0.86
C LEU A 256 22.19 -1.73 0.11
N ALA A 257 21.30 -2.36 0.86
CA ALA A 257 20.49 -1.69 1.88
C ALA A 257 21.35 -1.07 3.01
N ARG A 258 22.48 -1.69 3.38
CA ARG A 258 23.37 -1.20 4.46
C ARG A 258 24.39 -0.17 4.00
N GLU A 259 25.00 -0.37 2.83
CA GLU A 259 26.08 0.48 2.30
C GLU A 259 25.55 1.62 1.45
N GLY A 260 24.43 1.40 0.75
CA GLY A 260 23.80 2.36 -0.16
C GLY A 260 23.50 3.72 0.46
N PRO A 261 22.86 3.81 1.65
CA PRO A 261 22.48 5.10 2.23
C PRO A 261 23.65 6.06 2.45
N ARG A 262 24.86 5.54 2.73
CA ARG A 262 26.08 6.35 2.87
C ARG A 262 26.56 6.97 1.56
N ALA A 263 26.19 6.35 0.43
CA ALA A 263 26.48 6.78 -0.92
C ALA A 263 25.28 7.52 -1.57
N GLY A 264 24.23 7.84 -0.82
CA GLY A 264 23.01 8.46 -1.37
C GLY A 264 22.13 7.50 -2.17
N VAL A 265 22.34 6.19 -2.05
CA VAL A 265 21.54 5.16 -2.73
C VAL A 265 20.53 4.56 -1.76
N THR A 266 19.25 4.65 -2.08
CA THR A 266 18.17 4.11 -1.25
C THR A 266 17.45 2.97 -1.98
N LEU A 267 17.29 1.85 -1.28
CA LEU A 267 16.57 0.69 -1.81
C LEU A 267 15.06 0.82 -1.52
N VAL A 268 14.26 0.67 -2.57
CA VAL A 268 12.80 0.51 -2.47
C VAL A 268 12.43 -0.84 -3.05
N LEU A 269 11.79 -1.69 -2.25
CA LEU A 269 11.39 -3.03 -2.69
C LEU A 269 9.91 -3.26 -2.44
N THR A 270 9.26 -4.01 -3.34
CA THR A 270 7.87 -4.45 -3.15
C THR A 270 7.80 -5.95 -2.88
N ALA A 271 6.81 -6.38 -2.10
CA ALA A 271 6.59 -7.81 -1.86
C ALA A 271 5.13 -8.13 -1.51
N GLY A 272 4.71 -9.35 -1.82
CA GLY A 272 3.42 -9.90 -1.41
C GLY A 272 3.40 -10.31 0.07
N ALA A 273 4.47 -10.92 0.54
CA ALA A 273 4.62 -11.33 1.93
C ALA A 273 6.09 -11.31 2.37
N VAL A 274 6.34 -10.95 3.62
CA VAL A 274 7.67 -11.00 4.23
C VAL A 274 7.92 -12.42 4.77
N ARG A 275 8.68 -13.23 4.03
CA ARG A 275 9.01 -14.62 4.40
C ARG A 275 10.47 -14.94 4.09
N GLY A 276 11.03 -15.93 4.79
CA GLY A 276 12.37 -16.43 4.51
C GLY A 276 13.44 -15.33 4.56
N ARG A 277 14.29 -15.26 3.53
CA ARG A 277 15.37 -14.26 3.41
C ARG A 277 14.88 -12.82 3.34
N LEU A 278 13.67 -12.61 2.82
CA LEU A 278 13.09 -11.28 2.74
C LEU A 278 12.81 -10.68 4.12
N GLN A 279 12.63 -11.52 5.16
CA GLN A 279 12.46 -11.04 6.53
C GLN A 279 13.68 -10.26 7.02
N ALA A 280 14.88 -10.80 6.80
CA ALA A 280 16.13 -10.13 7.18
C ALA A 280 16.33 -8.82 6.39
N LEU A 281 15.99 -8.81 5.10
CA LEU A 281 16.08 -7.63 4.26
C LEU A 281 15.04 -6.55 4.66
N SER A 282 13.81 -6.95 4.97
CA SER A 282 12.76 -6.03 5.42
C SER A 282 13.11 -5.33 6.73
N ALA A 283 13.89 -5.99 7.61
CA ALA A 283 14.39 -5.40 8.85
C ALA A 283 15.46 -4.31 8.62
N LEU A 284 15.99 -4.19 7.39
CA LEU A 284 16.88 -3.11 6.97
C LEU A 284 16.13 -1.94 6.31
N CYS A 285 14.80 -2.03 6.24
CA CYS A 285 13.94 -0.96 5.77
C CYS A 285 13.41 -0.18 6.97
N GLU A 286 13.78 1.10 7.06
CA GLU A 286 13.34 2.00 8.11
C GLU A 286 11.86 2.41 7.92
N SER A 287 11.37 2.32 6.68
CA SER A 287 10.01 2.68 6.33
C SER A 287 9.24 1.53 5.68
N THR A 288 7.95 1.42 6.02
CA THR A 288 7.02 0.46 5.43
C THR A 288 5.79 1.18 4.89
N LEU A 289 5.45 0.92 3.62
CA LEU A 289 4.16 1.25 3.03
C LEU A 289 3.31 -0.01 2.94
N LEU A 290 2.19 -0.04 3.65
CA LEU A 290 1.31 -1.20 3.71
C LEU A 290 0.06 -0.98 2.85
N LEU A 291 0.02 -1.60 1.66
CA LEU A 291 -1.14 -1.59 0.78
C LEU A 291 -2.18 -2.62 1.22
N ARG A 292 -3.29 -2.69 0.48
CA ARG A 292 -4.34 -3.69 0.70
C ARG A 292 -3.76 -5.11 0.78
N MET A 293 -4.12 -5.81 1.85
CA MET A 293 -3.86 -7.24 2.03
C MET A 293 -5.13 -8.07 1.79
N SER A 294 -4.95 -9.34 1.47
CA SER A 294 -6.05 -10.27 1.17
C SER A 294 -6.87 -10.62 2.41
N THR A 295 -6.21 -10.70 3.56
CA THR A 295 -6.83 -11.06 4.84
C THR A 295 -6.35 -10.14 5.96
N LYS A 296 -7.14 -10.06 7.05
CA LYS A 296 -6.76 -9.36 8.27
C LYS A 296 -5.49 -9.97 8.91
N GLN A 297 -5.31 -11.27 8.81
CA GLN A 297 -4.13 -11.95 9.35
C GLN A 297 -2.86 -11.53 8.59
N ASP A 298 -2.91 -11.52 7.26
CA ASP A 298 -1.78 -11.06 6.43
C ASP A 298 -1.45 -9.59 6.70
N HIS A 299 -2.49 -8.76 6.89
CA HIS A 299 -2.31 -7.35 7.26
C HIS A 299 -1.54 -7.18 8.57
N VAL A 300 -1.91 -7.95 9.60
CA VAL A 300 -1.22 -7.88 10.90
C VAL A 300 0.20 -8.44 10.82
N LEU A 301 0.41 -9.54 10.10
CA LEU A 301 1.75 -10.11 9.88
C LEU A 301 2.68 -9.16 9.12
N ALA A 302 2.12 -8.32 8.25
CA ALA A 302 2.85 -7.28 7.53
C ALA A 302 3.07 -5.98 8.34
N GLY A 303 2.81 -6.01 9.65
CA GLY A 303 3.02 -4.88 10.56
C GLY A 303 1.85 -3.91 10.68
N GLY A 304 0.70 -4.22 10.08
CA GLY A 304 -0.53 -3.46 10.23
C GLY A 304 -1.24 -3.72 11.56
N ASP A 305 -2.13 -2.82 11.96
CA ASP A 305 -2.99 -3.01 13.12
C ASP A 305 -4.32 -3.68 12.72
N GLY A 306 -4.89 -4.48 13.62
CA GLY A 306 -6.11 -5.23 13.31
C GLY A 306 -7.37 -4.36 13.10
N VAL A 307 -7.37 -3.11 13.58
CA VAL A 307 -8.52 -2.19 13.53
C VAL A 307 -8.53 -1.44 12.19
N GLY A 308 -7.35 -1.08 11.68
CA GLY A 308 -7.12 -0.37 10.43
C GLY A 308 -7.18 -1.24 9.18
N TYR A 309 -7.43 -2.55 9.33
CA TYR A 309 -7.62 -3.44 8.20
C TYR A 309 -8.90 -3.11 7.43
N LEU A 310 -8.75 -2.79 6.15
CA LEU A 310 -9.85 -2.52 5.23
C LEU A 310 -9.78 -3.46 4.02
N PRO A 311 -10.73 -4.40 3.87
CA PRO A 311 -10.66 -5.44 2.84
C PRO A 311 -10.87 -4.92 1.41
N ASN A 312 -11.59 -3.80 1.26
CA ASN A 312 -12.06 -3.29 -0.03
C ASN A 312 -11.34 -2.01 -0.48
N LEU A 313 -10.08 -1.84 -0.08
CA LEU A 313 -9.28 -0.72 -0.56
C LEU A 313 -9.06 -0.80 -2.09
N PRO A 314 -9.18 0.32 -2.81
CA PRO A 314 -8.83 0.35 -4.22
C PRO A 314 -7.32 0.07 -4.40
N PRO A 315 -6.87 -0.31 -5.62
CA PRO A 315 -5.44 -0.37 -5.92
C PRO A 315 -4.76 0.97 -5.60
N GLY A 316 -3.59 0.91 -4.96
CA GLY A 316 -2.88 2.08 -4.44
C GLY A 316 -3.37 2.54 -3.06
N GLY A 317 -4.47 1.98 -2.54
CA GLY A 317 -4.97 2.27 -1.21
C GLY A 317 -4.21 1.49 -0.14
N GLY A 318 -3.79 2.17 0.92
CA GLY A 318 -3.02 1.57 2.00
C GLY A 318 -2.86 2.45 3.24
N ARG A 319 -1.77 2.20 3.97
CA ARG A 319 -1.30 2.94 5.13
C ARG A 319 0.17 3.35 4.96
N TRP A 320 0.44 4.62 5.22
CA TRP A 320 1.78 5.22 5.25
C TRP A 320 1.90 6.03 6.53
N GLN A 321 2.96 5.77 7.33
CA GLN A 321 3.20 6.46 8.61
C GLN A 321 1.98 6.44 9.55
N GLY A 322 1.23 5.34 9.59
CA GLY A 322 0.04 5.18 10.42
C GLY A 322 -1.25 5.79 9.86
N HIS A 323 -1.16 6.58 8.78
CA HIS A 323 -2.29 7.28 8.17
C HIS A 323 -2.76 6.58 6.89
N ARG A 324 -4.02 6.81 6.52
CA ARG A 324 -4.58 6.31 5.25
C ARG A 324 -3.91 7.03 4.09
N VAL A 325 -3.52 6.26 3.07
CA VAL A 325 -2.91 6.79 1.85
C VAL A 325 -3.60 6.23 0.62
N GLN A 326 -3.68 7.05 -0.42
CA GLN A 326 -4.03 6.64 -1.77
C GLN A 326 -2.90 7.06 -2.71
N VAL A 327 -2.24 6.06 -3.28
CA VAL A 327 -1.12 6.24 -4.21
C VAL A 327 -1.64 6.73 -5.57
N THR A 328 -0.87 7.64 -6.16
CA THR A 328 -1.10 8.19 -7.48
C THR A 328 -1.03 7.08 -8.53
N ARG A 329 -2.02 7.04 -9.42
CA ARG A 329 -1.99 6.14 -10.56
C ARG A 329 -1.17 6.75 -11.67
N VAL A 330 0.03 6.21 -11.84
CA VAL A 330 0.91 6.51 -12.98
C VAL A 330 0.82 5.33 -13.96
N GLU A 331 0.86 5.63 -15.25
CA GLU A 331 1.08 4.60 -16.25
C GLU A 331 2.44 3.94 -16.00
N ALA A 332 2.48 2.62 -15.93
CA ALA A 332 3.73 1.93 -15.63
C ALA A 332 4.76 2.28 -16.72
N PRO A 333 5.99 2.68 -16.36
CA PRO A 333 7.03 2.86 -17.37
C PRO A 333 7.20 1.56 -18.15
N PRO A 334 7.48 1.61 -19.47
CA PRO A 334 7.75 0.42 -20.24
C PRO A 334 8.86 -0.36 -19.53
N ARG A 335 8.58 -1.62 -19.18
CA ARG A 335 9.58 -2.47 -18.52
C ARG A 335 10.80 -2.51 -19.44
N PRO A 336 12.02 -2.25 -18.93
CA PRO A 336 13.20 -2.43 -19.75
C PRO A 336 13.17 -3.85 -20.28
N GLU A 337 13.19 -4.01 -21.61
CA GLU A 337 13.33 -5.34 -22.19
C GLU A 337 14.59 -5.98 -21.61
N PRO A 338 14.58 -7.28 -21.29
CA PRO A 338 15.80 -7.96 -20.88
C PRO A 338 16.88 -7.68 -21.93
N ALA A 339 18.05 -7.27 -21.43
CA ALA A 339 19.12 -6.61 -22.17
C ALA A 339 19.75 -7.43 -23.31
N LEU A 340 19.15 -8.55 -23.76
CA LEU A 340 19.65 -9.29 -24.91
C LEU A 340 19.72 -8.41 -26.17
N ALA A 341 18.85 -7.40 -26.32
CA ALA A 341 18.85 -6.54 -27.51
C ALA A 341 19.89 -5.41 -27.47
N ALA A 342 20.21 -4.88 -26.28
CA ALA A 342 21.09 -3.71 -26.13
C ALA A 342 22.54 -4.09 -25.81
N GLU A 343 22.77 -5.22 -25.14
CA GLU A 343 24.14 -5.66 -24.81
C GLU A 343 24.86 -6.34 -25.97
N LEU A 344 24.15 -6.75 -27.01
CA LEU A 344 24.76 -7.40 -28.18
C LEU A 344 25.22 -6.38 -29.22
N GLU A 345 25.87 -5.30 -28.78
CA GLU A 345 26.77 -4.54 -29.65
C GLU A 345 27.87 -5.50 -30.12
N ARG A 346 27.70 -5.97 -31.35
CA ARG A 346 28.63 -6.88 -32.00
C ARG A 346 29.95 -6.12 -32.16
N SER A 347 31.00 -6.56 -31.47
CA SER A 347 32.33 -6.35 -32.01
C SER A 347 32.45 -7.30 -33.21
N PRO A 348 32.64 -6.81 -34.45
CA PRO A 348 32.73 -7.66 -35.63
C PRO A 348 33.89 -8.67 -35.56
N GLU A 349 34.80 -8.51 -34.59
CA GLU A 349 36.02 -9.28 -34.44
C GLU A 349 35.96 -10.40 -33.38
N SER A 350 34.92 -10.47 -32.53
CA SER A 350 34.85 -11.46 -31.44
C SER A 350 33.60 -12.34 -31.48
N PRO A 351 33.72 -13.67 -31.33
CA PRO A 351 32.55 -14.56 -31.22
C PRO A 351 31.75 -14.29 -29.94
N LEU A 352 30.45 -14.54 -30.00
CA LEU A 352 29.53 -14.40 -28.87
C LEU A 352 29.14 -15.78 -28.35
N ILE A 353 29.36 -16.04 -27.06
CA ILE A 353 28.88 -17.24 -26.39
C ILE A 353 27.57 -16.91 -25.68
N VAL A 354 26.52 -17.67 -25.98
CA VAL A 354 25.22 -17.58 -25.29
C VAL A 354 24.94 -18.91 -24.59
N VAL A 355 24.76 -18.84 -23.28
CA VAL A 355 24.34 -19.96 -22.44
C VAL A 355 22.87 -19.76 -22.11
N SER A 356 22.01 -20.68 -22.53
CA SER A 356 20.57 -20.60 -22.26
C SER A 356 19.96 -21.95 -21.97
N PRO A 357 19.16 -22.11 -20.90
CA PRO A 357 18.44 -23.35 -20.63
C PRO A 357 17.36 -23.64 -21.69
N ARG A 358 17.02 -22.66 -22.54
CA ARG A 358 16.07 -22.81 -23.65
C ARG A 358 16.66 -22.30 -24.97
N PRO A 359 17.68 -22.99 -25.54
CA PRO A 359 18.34 -22.57 -26.78
C PRO A 359 17.37 -22.33 -27.95
N SER A 360 16.32 -23.16 -28.05
CA SER A 360 15.31 -23.04 -29.11
C SER A 360 14.47 -21.78 -29.01
N ALA A 361 14.20 -21.27 -27.80
CA ALA A 361 13.33 -20.11 -27.59
C ALA A 361 13.99 -18.79 -28.01
N ILE A 362 15.31 -18.74 -28.02
CA ILE A 362 16.07 -17.50 -28.25
C ILE A 362 16.83 -17.50 -29.58
N ARG A 363 16.90 -18.66 -30.24
CA ARG A 363 17.57 -18.84 -31.53
C ARG A 363 17.11 -17.82 -32.57
N GLU A 364 15.80 -17.67 -32.79
CA GLU A 364 15.25 -16.75 -33.79
C GLU A 364 15.60 -15.28 -33.48
N ARG A 365 15.74 -14.93 -32.20
CA ARG A 365 16.18 -13.59 -31.77
C ARG A 365 17.67 -13.38 -32.01
N LEU A 366 18.48 -14.42 -31.83
CA LEU A 366 19.94 -14.39 -32.06
C LEU A 366 20.32 -14.48 -33.55
N GLU A 367 19.50 -15.14 -34.38
CA GLU A 367 19.70 -15.19 -35.84
C GLU A 367 19.63 -13.80 -36.49
N ARG A 368 18.92 -12.86 -35.87
CA ARG A 368 18.92 -11.44 -36.28
C ARG A 368 20.26 -10.74 -36.06
N LEU A 369 21.11 -11.29 -35.20
CA LEU A 369 22.42 -10.74 -34.87
C LEU A 369 23.54 -11.41 -35.66
N GLY A 370 23.31 -12.57 -36.28
CA GLY A 370 24.31 -13.30 -37.03
C GLY A 370 24.03 -14.80 -37.18
N PRO A 371 24.93 -15.53 -37.86
CA PRO A 371 24.88 -16.99 -37.90
C PRO A 371 24.95 -17.58 -36.47
N VAL A 372 23.97 -18.39 -36.10
CA VAL A 372 23.89 -19.06 -34.80
C VAL A 372 24.31 -20.52 -34.94
N ALA A 373 25.41 -20.90 -34.30
CA ALA A 373 25.83 -22.28 -34.12
C ALA A 373 25.27 -22.82 -32.79
N VAL A 374 24.36 -23.79 -32.86
CA VAL A 374 23.79 -24.42 -31.66
C VAL A 374 24.63 -25.63 -31.25
N LEU A 375 25.09 -25.67 -30.01
CA LEU A 375 25.77 -26.83 -29.45
C LEU A 375 24.77 -27.97 -29.24
N GLY A 376 25.06 -29.10 -29.89
CA GLY A 376 24.29 -30.34 -29.71
C GLY A 376 24.69 -31.10 -28.44
N PRO A 377 23.90 -32.12 -28.06
CA PRO A 377 24.14 -32.96 -26.88
C PRO A 377 25.39 -33.86 -26.98
N GLN A 378 26.02 -33.96 -28.15
CA GLN A 378 27.34 -34.55 -28.31
C GLN A 378 28.33 -33.47 -28.79
N PRO A 379 29.40 -33.18 -28.04
CA PRO A 379 30.38 -32.19 -28.44
C PRO A 379 31.10 -32.70 -29.68
N ARG A 380 30.94 -32.01 -30.82
CA ARG A 380 31.91 -32.14 -31.89
C ARG A 380 33.22 -31.53 -31.39
N THR A 381 34.36 -32.14 -31.69
CA THR A 381 35.68 -31.61 -31.36
C THR A 381 35.82 -30.15 -31.80
N ALA A 382 36.68 -29.38 -31.13
CA ALA A 382 36.90 -27.95 -31.44
C ALA A 382 37.22 -27.70 -32.94
N ASP A 383 37.73 -28.72 -33.65
CA ASP A 383 38.02 -28.71 -35.09
C ASP A 383 36.79 -28.76 -36.01
N ALA A 384 35.59 -29.06 -35.49
CA ALA A 384 34.39 -29.30 -36.29
C ALA A 384 33.36 -28.16 -36.25
N VAL A 385 33.58 -27.14 -35.42
CA VAL A 385 32.97 -25.83 -35.62
C VAL A 385 34.06 -25.00 -36.25
N SER A 386 34.06 -24.89 -37.58
CA SER A 386 34.85 -23.86 -38.26
C SER A 386 34.31 -22.52 -37.76
N VAL A 387 34.90 -22.00 -36.70
CA VAL A 387 34.74 -20.61 -36.29
C VAL A 387 35.45 -19.83 -37.38
N GLU A 388 34.76 -19.63 -38.51
CA GLU A 388 35.19 -18.67 -39.51
C GLU A 388 35.44 -17.36 -38.78
N ALA A 389 36.61 -16.77 -39.01
CA ALA A 389 36.99 -15.50 -38.41
C ALA A 389 35.96 -14.45 -38.83
N GLY A 390 34.98 -14.22 -37.96
CA GLY A 390 33.84 -13.35 -38.21
C GLY A 390 32.53 -13.89 -37.65
N SER A 391 32.14 -13.38 -36.48
CA SER A 391 30.73 -13.07 -36.19
C SER A 391 29.75 -14.23 -35.85
N THR A 392 30.23 -15.41 -35.48
CA THR A 392 29.33 -16.51 -35.08
C THR A 392 28.84 -16.40 -33.63
N VAL A 393 27.53 -16.57 -33.42
CA VAL A 393 26.92 -16.74 -32.10
C VAL A 393 26.90 -18.22 -31.76
N ILE A 394 27.54 -18.63 -30.67
CA ILE A 394 27.54 -20.03 -30.21
C ILE A 394 26.54 -20.15 -29.07
N LEU A 395 25.45 -20.85 -29.33
CA LEU A 395 24.33 -21.00 -28.41
C LEU A 395 24.30 -22.42 -27.85
N GLY A 396 24.21 -22.57 -26.53
CA GLY A 396 24.09 -23.89 -25.91
C GLY A 396 23.42 -23.81 -24.55
N ASP A 397 22.84 -24.92 -24.11
CA ASP A 397 22.40 -25.05 -22.72
C ASP A 397 23.59 -25.34 -21.78
N PRO A 398 23.41 -25.20 -20.45
CA PRO A 398 24.50 -25.44 -19.50
C PRO A 398 25.14 -26.83 -19.64
N ASN A 399 24.36 -27.87 -19.97
CA ASN A 399 24.86 -29.23 -20.12
C ASN A 399 25.68 -29.39 -21.41
N ALA A 400 25.25 -28.76 -22.50
CA ALA A 400 25.98 -28.73 -23.77
C ALA A 400 27.33 -28.00 -23.61
N TRP A 401 27.37 -26.91 -22.85
CA TRP A 401 28.61 -26.20 -22.53
C TRP A 401 29.53 -26.96 -21.58
N GLN A 402 28.98 -27.70 -20.62
CA GLN A 402 29.76 -28.62 -19.79
C GLN A 402 30.39 -29.75 -20.64
N GLY A 403 29.63 -30.32 -21.58
CA GLY A 403 30.14 -31.31 -22.54
C GLY A 403 31.21 -30.75 -23.47
N ALA A 404 31.16 -29.45 -23.77
CA ALA A 404 32.10 -28.74 -24.64
C ALA A 404 33.12 -27.88 -23.86
N TRP A 405 33.52 -28.30 -22.65
CA TRP A 405 34.40 -27.50 -21.77
C TRP A 405 35.69 -27.02 -22.43
N ALA A 406 36.34 -27.86 -23.25
CA ALA A 406 37.57 -27.50 -23.95
C ALA A 406 37.35 -26.33 -24.93
N MET A 407 36.19 -26.28 -25.59
CA MET A 407 35.80 -25.21 -26.49
C MET A 407 35.48 -23.92 -25.73
N LEU A 408 34.76 -24.04 -24.60
CA LEU A 408 34.50 -22.91 -23.71
C LEU A 408 35.82 -22.30 -23.19
N ALA A 409 36.75 -23.12 -22.75
CA ALA A 409 38.05 -22.68 -22.24
C ALA A 409 38.90 -21.98 -23.32
N ALA A 410 38.87 -22.47 -24.56
CA ALA A 410 39.59 -21.86 -25.68
C ALA A 410 39.00 -20.50 -26.08
N LEU A 411 37.67 -20.37 -26.06
CA LEU A 411 36.96 -19.16 -26.47
C LEU A 411 36.83 -18.12 -25.35
N ARG A 412 36.95 -18.49 -24.07
CA ARG A 412 36.70 -17.58 -22.93
C ARG A 412 37.54 -16.31 -22.94
N ASN A 413 38.71 -16.34 -23.56
CA ASN A 413 39.63 -15.20 -23.61
C ASN A 413 39.41 -14.29 -24.82
N THR A 414 38.63 -14.73 -25.81
CA THR A 414 38.40 -14.01 -27.08
C THR A 414 36.92 -13.76 -27.37
N ALA A 415 36.01 -14.42 -26.64
CA ALA A 415 34.58 -14.35 -26.82
C ALA A 415 33.89 -13.67 -25.64
N ARG A 416 32.80 -12.94 -25.91
CA ARG A 416 31.93 -12.40 -24.87
C ARG A 416 30.93 -13.49 -24.43
N LEU A 417 30.81 -13.72 -23.13
CA LEU A 417 29.91 -14.71 -22.54
C LEU A 417 28.63 -14.05 -22.01
N VAL A 418 27.47 -14.53 -22.45
CA VAL A 418 26.15 -14.05 -22.05
C VAL A 418 25.30 -15.21 -21.57
N PHE A 419 24.64 -15.05 -20.43
CA PHE A 419 23.65 -16.00 -19.91
C PHE A 419 22.24 -15.47 -20.19
N HIS A 420 21.34 -16.31 -20.69
CA HIS A 420 19.97 -15.92 -21.03
C HIS A 420 18.97 -17.02 -20.69
N ASP A 421 17.95 -16.69 -19.89
CA ASP A 421 16.88 -17.60 -19.45
C ASP A 421 15.87 -18.04 -20.53
#